data_AF-A0A7V2JCW0-F1
#
_entry.id   AF-A0A7V2JCW0-F1
#
_cell.length_a   1.000
_cell.length_b   1.000
_cell.length_c   1.000
_cell.angle_alpha   90.00
_cell.angle_beta   90.00
_cell.angle_gamma   90.00
#
_symmetry.space_group_name_H-M   'P 1'
#
loop_
_entity.id
_entity.type
_entity.pdbx_description
1 polymer ?
#
loop_
_entity_poly.entity_id
_entity_poly.type
_entity_poly.pdbx_seq_one_letter_code
_entity_poly.pdbx_strand_id
1 'polypeptide(L)'
;MRRLVLNNIIKIRRRLYLELVKNYKNQTLKELLPKLPKILIPDDDYTDKLRVLYEREVLREKIKLAIGLDYSKVRDIELYEMVDFLEDILNDTSDLLEREKFVDVIDKVCSECPGGRYYVTDLCRNCIAHSCENVCPRNAISIVNNRASIDYSKCVNCGLCSSACPYQAIIKLERPCETACSSKAISSSSEEHVEIDQKKCSTCGACYIACPFGAIETPSQIMQVVHKLATNEKLIAIYAPSAVAQFGSKVTIQQFKEALRKIGFSKVFEVAIGADMVAEAEARHFLENGELMLTSCCPAFVHYVEKNSKELSQHISPVPSPMTLLSEKLKEEFPKYKIVFIGPCIAKKREAKEKKLTDYVLTFEEIGAIFAAYGVEPMALKGEKLEDASPYAWNFAVHGGVGNAVKYYIEKCKGKESAGELKIVAANGIQECSKIIKDVVSGKIKVDIFEGMGCDGGCIAGPGVLIEPRIAANNLKKLFNVEVKV
;
A
#
# COMPACT_ATOMS: atom_id res chain seq x y z
N MET A 1 7.58 11.35 3.81
CA MET A 1 7.35 10.68 2.53
C MET A 1 8.41 9.62 2.25
N ARG A 2 8.01 8.42 1.79
CA ARG A 2 8.90 7.28 1.44
C ARG A 2 9.98 7.71 0.42
N ARG A 3 11.26 7.45 0.69
CA ARG A 3 12.39 7.80 -0.20
C ARG A 3 12.85 6.64 -1.10
N LEU A 4 12.73 5.39 -0.66
CA LEU A 4 13.19 4.23 -1.41
C LEU A 4 12.02 3.43 -1.98
N VAL A 5 11.78 3.58 -3.29
CA VAL A 5 10.79 2.78 -4.04
C VAL A 5 11.43 1.62 -4.79
N LEU A 6 12.73 1.65 -5.04
CA LEU A 6 13.43 0.55 -5.71
C LEU A 6 14.48 -0.05 -4.76
N ASN A 7 14.26 -1.31 -4.37
CA ASN A 7 15.19 -2.14 -3.61
C ASN A 7 15.18 -3.57 -4.19
N ASN A 8 16.01 -4.47 -3.66
CA ASN A 8 16.11 -5.83 -4.19
C ASN A 8 14.80 -6.63 -4.07
N ILE A 9 14.04 -6.47 -2.97
CA ILE A 9 12.72 -7.12 -2.82
C ILE A 9 11.78 -6.68 -3.93
N ILE A 10 11.74 -5.39 -4.23
CA ILE A 10 10.85 -4.81 -5.23
C ILE A 10 11.27 -5.21 -6.64
N LYS A 11 12.58 -5.24 -6.92
CA LYS A 11 13.12 -5.78 -8.18
C LYS A 11 12.69 -7.23 -8.38
N ILE A 12 12.86 -8.07 -7.35
CA ILE A 12 12.47 -9.48 -7.37
C ILE A 12 10.96 -9.60 -7.60
N ARG A 13 10.14 -8.86 -6.85
CA ARG A 13 8.67 -8.88 -6.99
C ARG A 13 8.20 -8.46 -8.38
N ARG A 14 8.74 -7.37 -8.94
CA ARG A 14 8.40 -6.91 -10.30
C ARG A 14 8.85 -7.91 -11.36
N ARG A 15 10.05 -8.49 -11.20
CA ARG A 15 10.55 -9.55 -12.08
C ARG A 15 9.68 -10.81 -12.00
N LEU A 16 9.23 -11.18 -10.80
CA LEU A 16 8.31 -12.30 -10.59
C LEU A 16 6.98 -12.07 -11.34
N TYR A 17 6.35 -10.90 -11.17
CA TYR A 17 5.13 -10.57 -11.93
C TYR A 17 5.38 -10.62 -13.44
N LEU A 18 6.48 -10.04 -13.92
CA LEU A 18 6.84 -10.06 -15.34
C LEU A 18 6.96 -11.49 -15.89
N GLU A 19 7.71 -12.34 -15.19
CA GLU A 19 7.94 -13.71 -15.63
C GLU A 19 6.66 -14.57 -15.52
N LEU A 20 5.82 -14.39 -14.50
CA LEU A 20 4.52 -15.06 -14.44
C LEU A 20 3.65 -14.74 -15.66
N VAL A 21 3.53 -13.45 -16.01
CA VAL A 21 2.71 -13.01 -17.16
C VAL A 21 3.32 -13.45 -18.49
N LYS A 22 4.65 -13.37 -18.66
CA LYS A 22 5.34 -13.84 -19.87
C LYS A 22 5.14 -15.34 -20.09
N ASN A 23 5.35 -16.16 -19.06
CA ASN A 23 5.22 -17.60 -19.16
C ASN A 23 3.75 -18.00 -19.42
N TYR A 24 2.79 -17.26 -18.87
CA TYR A 24 1.38 -17.44 -19.21
C TYR A 24 1.09 -17.14 -20.68
N LYS A 25 1.54 -15.98 -21.18
CA LYS A 25 1.38 -15.58 -22.59
C LYS A 25 2.01 -16.58 -23.57
N ASN A 26 3.15 -17.16 -23.18
CA ASN A 26 3.86 -18.16 -23.97
C ASN A 26 3.34 -19.59 -23.76
N GLN A 27 2.22 -19.78 -23.04
CA GLN A 27 1.63 -21.09 -22.74
C GLN A 27 2.57 -22.08 -22.04
N THR A 28 3.57 -21.56 -21.31
CA THR A 28 4.62 -22.33 -20.63
C THR A 28 4.50 -22.26 -19.10
N LEU A 29 3.55 -21.48 -18.57
CA LEU A 29 3.37 -21.31 -17.12
C LEU A 29 3.20 -22.63 -16.39
N LYS A 30 2.38 -23.55 -16.92
CA LYS A 30 2.11 -24.86 -16.28
C LYS A 30 3.40 -25.66 -16.06
N GLU A 31 4.30 -25.66 -17.06
CA GLU A 31 5.56 -26.39 -17.01
C GLU A 31 6.63 -25.67 -16.16
N LEU A 32 6.65 -24.34 -16.23
CA LEU A 32 7.73 -23.54 -15.65
C LEU A 32 7.43 -23.03 -14.24
N LEU A 33 6.17 -23.05 -13.77
CA LEU A 33 5.78 -22.61 -12.43
C LEU A 33 6.68 -23.21 -11.33
N PRO A 34 6.96 -24.53 -11.29
CA PRO A 34 7.81 -25.11 -10.25
C PRO A 34 9.30 -24.74 -10.42
N LYS A 35 9.71 -24.37 -11.65
CA LYS A 35 11.09 -24.02 -12.01
C LYS A 35 11.38 -22.53 -11.83
N LEU A 36 10.35 -21.68 -11.66
CA LEU A 36 10.49 -20.22 -11.59
C LEU A 36 11.51 -19.74 -10.55
N PRO A 37 11.59 -20.28 -9.32
CA PRO A 37 12.64 -19.86 -8.37
C PRO A 37 14.05 -20.01 -8.93
N LYS A 38 14.32 -21.13 -9.63
CA LYS A 38 15.62 -21.40 -10.25
C LYS A 38 15.89 -20.50 -11.47
N ILE A 39 14.86 -20.16 -12.25
CA ILE A 39 14.97 -19.26 -13.40
C ILE A 39 15.27 -17.82 -12.95
N LEU A 40 14.61 -17.38 -11.88
CA LEU A 40 14.76 -16.02 -11.35
C LEU A 40 16.08 -15.81 -10.61
N ILE A 41 16.61 -16.86 -9.98
CA ILE A 41 17.86 -16.87 -9.24
C ILE A 41 18.70 -18.04 -9.75
N PRO A 42 19.51 -17.84 -10.82
CA PRO A 42 20.39 -18.87 -11.37
C PRO A 42 21.58 -19.15 -10.44
N ASP A 43 22.26 -20.28 -10.64
CA ASP A 43 23.41 -20.68 -9.81
C ASP A 43 24.65 -19.78 -10.07
N ASP A 44 24.70 -19.15 -11.25
CA ASP A 44 25.86 -18.44 -11.80
C ASP A 44 26.09 -17.07 -11.15
N ASP A 45 25.06 -16.49 -10.53
CA ASP A 45 25.05 -15.11 -10.04
C ASP A 45 25.61 -14.97 -8.60
N TYR A 46 25.95 -16.07 -7.92
CA TYR A 46 26.26 -16.05 -6.49
C TYR A 46 27.50 -16.86 -6.09
N THR A 47 28.35 -16.24 -5.28
CA THR A 47 29.48 -16.90 -4.62
C THR A 47 29.03 -17.74 -3.40
N ASP A 48 27.87 -17.44 -2.83
CA ASP A 48 27.30 -18.09 -1.64
C ASP A 48 26.11 -18.99 -2.01
N LYS A 49 26.35 -20.30 -2.02
CA LYS A 49 25.34 -21.31 -2.35
C LYS A 49 24.20 -21.38 -1.34
N LEU A 50 24.44 -21.11 -0.05
CA LEU A 50 23.40 -21.16 0.97
C LEU A 50 22.41 -20.02 0.77
N ARG A 51 22.93 -18.84 0.42
CA ARG A 51 22.10 -17.68 0.09
C ARG A 51 21.21 -17.94 -1.13
N VAL A 52 21.71 -18.60 -2.17
CA VAL A 52 20.89 -18.97 -3.35
C VAL A 52 19.72 -19.85 -2.95
N LEU A 53 19.95 -20.86 -2.12
CA LEU A 53 18.89 -21.75 -1.65
C LEU A 53 17.84 -20.97 -0.84
N TYR A 54 18.29 -20.12 0.09
CA TYR A 54 17.38 -19.26 0.87
C TYR A 54 16.54 -18.34 -0.03
N GLU A 55 17.16 -17.60 -0.96
CA GLU A 55 16.41 -16.66 -1.81
C GLU A 55 15.44 -17.40 -2.75
N ARG A 56 15.74 -18.64 -3.17
CA ARG A 56 14.83 -19.51 -3.94
C ARG A 56 13.64 -19.98 -3.11
N GLU A 57 13.83 -20.36 -1.85
CA GLU A 57 12.71 -20.69 -0.94
C GLU A 57 11.82 -19.47 -0.70
N VAL A 58 12.41 -18.30 -0.48
CA VAL A 58 11.66 -17.04 -0.35
C VAL A 58 10.82 -16.77 -1.60
N LEU A 59 11.38 -16.98 -2.78
CA LEU A 59 10.66 -16.85 -4.05
C LEU A 59 9.53 -17.87 -4.19
N ARG A 60 9.76 -19.12 -3.78
CA ARG A 60 8.76 -20.19 -3.82
C ARG A 60 7.50 -19.77 -3.07
N GLU A 61 7.64 -19.30 -1.85
CA GLU A 61 6.50 -18.85 -1.04
C GLU A 61 5.85 -17.57 -1.61
N LYS A 62 6.66 -16.64 -2.13
CA LYS A 62 6.14 -15.43 -2.80
C LYS A 62 5.32 -15.73 -4.05
N ILE A 63 5.69 -16.74 -4.84
CA ILE A 63 4.93 -17.16 -6.02
C ILE A 63 3.49 -17.49 -5.65
N LYS A 64 3.26 -18.14 -4.50
CA LYS A 64 1.94 -18.52 -4.02
C LYS A 64 1.02 -17.31 -3.85
N LEU A 65 1.49 -16.26 -3.18
CA LEU A 65 0.74 -15.00 -3.06
C LEU A 65 0.68 -14.24 -4.40
N ALA A 66 1.71 -14.30 -5.24
CA ALA A 66 1.72 -13.63 -6.54
C ALA A 66 0.72 -14.22 -7.56
N ILE A 67 0.26 -15.46 -7.36
CA ILE A 67 -0.86 -16.05 -8.13
C ILE A 67 -2.21 -15.95 -7.40
N GLY A 68 -2.24 -15.31 -6.22
CA GLY A 68 -3.46 -14.93 -5.51
C GLY A 68 -3.90 -15.85 -4.38
N LEU A 69 -3.03 -16.76 -3.93
CA LEU A 69 -3.39 -17.77 -2.93
C LEU A 69 -3.39 -17.23 -1.50
N ASP A 70 -4.26 -17.82 -0.67
CA ASP A 70 -4.24 -17.66 0.77
C ASP A 70 -3.09 -18.49 1.35
N TYR A 71 -2.06 -17.80 1.84
CA TYR A 71 -0.85 -18.42 2.38
C TYR A 71 -1.15 -19.48 3.44
N SER A 72 -2.17 -19.27 4.28
CA SER A 72 -2.50 -20.22 5.35
C SER A 72 -3.03 -21.56 4.84
N LYS A 73 -3.64 -21.57 3.65
CA LYS A 73 -4.14 -22.79 3.00
C LYS A 73 -3.06 -23.52 2.21
N VAL A 74 -2.02 -22.81 1.79
CA VAL A 74 -1.01 -23.31 0.83
C VAL A 74 0.41 -23.32 1.38
N ARG A 75 0.58 -23.09 2.69
CA ARG A 75 1.88 -23.06 3.37
C ARG A 75 2.70 -24.33 3.10
N ASP A 76 2.03 -25.48 3.11
CA ASP A 76 2.65 -26.80 2.99
C ASP A 76 2.48 -27.42 1.59
N ILE A 77 1.91 -26.68 0.65
CA ILE A 77 1.75 -27.11 -0.74
C ILE A 77 2.98 -26.66 -1.55
N GLU A 78 3.62 -27.57 -2.26
CA GLU A 78 4.74 -27.26 -3.15
C GLU A 78 4.25 -26.76 -4.51
N LEU A 79 5.08 -25.99 -5.22
CA LEU A 79 4.68 -25.38 -6.50
C LEU A 79 4.33 -26.39 -7.59
N TYR A 80 4.89 -27.60 -7.56
CA TYR A 80 4.54 -28.65 -8.52
C TYR A 80 3.14 -29.22 -8.27
N GLU A 81 2.66 -29.22 -7.03
CA GLU A 81 1.29 -29.64 -6.68
C GLU A 81 0.27 -28.56 -7.09
N MET A 82 0.69 -27.29 -7.08
CA MET A 82 -0.15 -26.17 -7.54
C MET A 82 -0.50 -26.22 -9.02
N VAL A 83 0.26 -26.98 -9.81
CA VAL A 83 0.04 -27.15 -11.25
C VAL A 83 -1.35 -27.73 -11.54
N ASP A 84 -1.85 -28.59 -10.67
CA ASP A 84 -3.15 -29.25 -10.82
C ASP A 84 -4.32 -28.28 -10.56
N PHE A 85 -4.11 -27.30 -9.68
CA PHE A 85 -5.12 -26.28 -9.34
C PHE A 85 -5.03 -25.02 -10.22
N LEU A 86 -4.03 -24.94 -11.11
CA LEU A 86 -3.71 -23.71 -11.82
C LEU A 86 -4.88 -23.20 -12.68
N GLU A 87 -5.64 -24.09 -13.31
CA GLU A 87 -6.79 -23.71 -14.12
C GLU A 87 -7.91 -23.06 -13.28
N ASP A 88 -8.23 -23.63 -12.12
CA ASP A 88 -9.21 -23.07 -11.18
C ASP A 88 -8.73 -21.74 -10.57
N ILE A 89 -7.44 -21.63 -10.29
CA ILE A 89 -6.81 -20.39 -9.79
C ILE A 89 -6.95 -19.27 -10.82
N LEU A 90 -6.69 -19.57 -12.10
CA LEU A 90 -6.78 -18.60 -13.20
C LEU A 90 -8.23 -18.21 -13.51
N ASN A 91 -9.15 -19.18 -13.40
CA ASN A 91 -10.58 -18.95 -13.58
C ASN A 91 -11.25 -18.20 -12.42
N ASP A 92 -10.52 -18.00 -11.31
CA ASP A 92 -11.01 -17.36 -10.08
C ASP A 92 -12.05 -18.22 -9.32
N THR A 93 -11.99 -19.55 -9.48
CA THR A 93 -12.93 -20.53 -8.90
C THR A 93 -12.32 -21.38 -7.78
N SER A 94 -10.99 -21.37 -7.61
CA SER A 94 -10.31 -22.16 -6.58
C SER A 94 -10.60 -21.66 -5.15
N ASP A 95 -10.87 -22.59 -4.25
CA ASP A 95 -11.00 -22.33 -2.80
C ASP A 95 -9.67 -21.95 -2.13
N LEU A 96 -8.54 -22.13 -2.82
CA LEU A 96 -7.21 -21.75 -2.35
C LEU A 96 -6.93 -20.25 -2.48
N LEU A 97 -7.78 -19.51 -3.20
CA LEU A 97 -7.62 -18.07 -3.40
C LEU A 97 -7.86 -17.29 -2.11
N GLU A 98 -7.08 -16.24 -1.92
CA GLU A 98 -7.28 -15.30 -0.82
C GLU A 98 -8.49 -14.40 -1.08
N ARG A 99 -9.37 -14.31 -0.09
CA ARG A 99 -10.57 -13.46 -0.16
C ARG A 99 -10.70 -12.51 1.05
N GLU A 100 -9.96 -12.74 2.13
CA GLU A 100 -10.08 -12.05 3.42
C GLU A 100 -8.83 -11.22 3.75
N LYS A 101 -7.64 -11.82 3.68
CA LYS A 101 -6.38 -11.23 4.13
C LYS A 101 -5.61 -10.55 3.00
N PHE A 102 -5.82 -9.25 2.83
CA PHE A 102 -5.17 -8.50 1.75
C PHE A 102 -3.71 -8.08 2.03
N VAL A 103 -3.25 -8.24 3.27
CA VAL A 103 -1.85 -8.13 3.70
C VAL A 103 -1.59 -9.26 4.68
N ASP A 104 -0.62 -10.11 4.39
CA ASP A 104 -0.32 -11.30 5.18
C ASP A 104 1.19 -11.51 5.35
N VAL A 105 1.54 -12.40 6.29
CA VAL A 105 2.92 -12.76 6.64
C VAL A 105 3.22 -14.14 6.08
N ILE A 106 4.33 -14.24 5.35
CA ILE A 106 4.99 -15.49 4.99
C ILE A 106 5.92 -15.85 6.15
N ASP A 107 5.45 -16.67 7.08
CA ASP A 107 6.20 -17.07 8.28
C ASP A 107 7.59 -17.65 7.96
N LYS A 108 7.70 -18.54 6.97
CA LYS A 108 8.96 -19.14 6.47
C LYS A 108 10.00 -18.11 6.00
N VAL A 109 9.56 -16.90 5.65
CA VAL A 109 10.43 -15.81 5.18
C VAL A 109 10.69 -14.78 6.29
N CYS A 110 9.91 -14.81 7.37
CA CYS A 110 10.08 -13.88 8.48
C CYS A 110 11.45 -14.07 9.14
N SER A 111 12.22 -13.00 9.28
CA SER A 111 13.52 -13.03 9.96
C SER A 111 13.41 -12.80 11.48
N GLU A 112 12.20 -12.79 12.04
CA GLU A 112 11.98 -12.72 13.50
C GLU A 112 12.68 -11.54 14.17
N CYS A 113 12.78 -10.41 13.45
CA CYS A 113 13.61 -9.26 13.88
C CYS A 113 13.34 -8.85 15.33
N PRO A 114 14.36 -8.45 16.11
CA PRO A 114 14.20 -8.04 17.50
C PRO A 114 13.08 -7.02 17.74
N GLY A 115 12.25 -7.30 18.75
CA GLY A 115 11.08 -6.47 19.12
C GLY A 115 11.41 -5.36 20.11
N GLY A 116 11.97 -4.24 19.63
CA GLY A 116 12.00 -2.96 20.36
C GLY A 116 12.86 -2.92 21.62
N ARG A 117 13.86 -3.81 21.75
CA ARG A 117 14.78 -3.89 22.90
C ARG A 117 16.06 -3.09 22.67
N TYR A 118 16.74 -2.76 23.76
CA TYR A 118 18.07 -2.14 23.72
C TYR A 118 19.17 -3.20 23.71
N TYR A 119 20.19 -2.98 22.88
CA TYR A 119 21.34 -3.85 22.72
C TYR A 119 22.62 -3.04 22.87
N VAL A 120 23.59 -3.61 23.58
CA VAL A 120 24.94 -3.05 23.64
C VAL A 120 25.73 -3.58 22.45
N THR A 121 26.29 -2.66 21.67
CA THR A 121 27.10 -2.96 20.48
C THR A 121 28.59 -2.98 20.81
N ASP A 122 29.39 -3.41 19.84
CA ASP A 122 30.87 -3.40 19.93
C ASP A 122 31.49 -1.99 19.96
N LEU A 123 30.68 -0.93 19.82
CA LEU A 123 31.12 0.44 20.01
C LEU A 123 31.31 0.82 21.49
N CYS A 124 30.89 -0.03 22.42
CA CYS A 124 31.05 0.21 23.86
C CYS A 124 32.54 0.36 24.22
N ARG A 125 32.87 1.42 24.98
CA ARG A 125 34.25 1.76 25.36
C ARG A 125 34.59 1.52 26.83
N ASN A 126 33.68 0.91 27.60
CA ASN A 126 33.86 0.71 29.03
C ASN A 126 34.33 1.98 29.76
N CYS A 127 33.65 3.10 29.53
CA CYS A 127 34.08 4.38 30.09
C CYS A 127 34.05 4.33 31.62
N ILE A 128 35.05 4.93 32.27
CA ILE A 128 35.13 5.03 33.74
C ILE A 128 33.88 5.68 34.34
N ALA A 129 33.22 6.57 33.57
CA ALA A 129 32.01 7.25 34.01
C ALA A 129 30.79 6.32 34.17
N HIS A 130 30.77 5.16 33.50
CA HIS A 130 29.67 4.18 33.51
C HIS A 130 28.25 4.79 33.47
N SER A 131 28.06 5.85 32.68
CA SER A 131 26.82 6.66 32.70
C SER A 131 25.57 5.83 32.40
N CYS A 132 25.68 4.80 31.55
CA CYS A 132 24.59 3.87 31.23
C CYS A 132 24.13 3.03 32.43
N GLU A 133 25.05 2.66 33.32
CA GLU A 133 24.76 1.92 34.55
C GLU A 133 24.13 2.86 35.58
N ASN A 134 24.78 4.00 35.81
CA ASN A 134 24.35 5.00 36.81
C ASN A 134 22.96 5.59 36.54
N VAL A 135 22.56 5.71 35.26
CA VAL A 135 21.24 6.23 34.90
C VAL A 135 20.13 5.15 34.94
N CYS A 136 20.47 3.87 35.13
CA CYS A 136 19.50 2.78 35.02
C CYS A 136 18.64 2.66 36.29
N PRO A 137 17.34 3.02 36.27
CA PRO A 137 16.50 3.01 37.47
C PRO A 137 16.16 1.60 37.98
N ARG A 138 16.45 0.57 37.18
CA ARG A 138 16.17 -0.85 37.49
C ARG A 138 17.42 -1.65 37.80
N ASN A 139 18.59 -1.01 37.85
CA ASN A 139 19.89 -1.68 37.98
C ASN A 139 20.01 -2.86 37.01
N ALA A 140 19.55 -2.65 35.77
CA ALA A 140 19.51 -3.65 34.71
C ALA A 140 20.78 -3.62 33.84
N ILE A 141 21.74 -2.74 34.13
CA ILE A 141 23.00 -2.66 33.40
C ILE A 141 24.14 -2.92 34.36
N SER A 142 25.10 -3.72 33.91
CA SER A 142 26.34 -4.00 34.61
C SER A 142 27.50 -4.11 33.62
N ILE A 143 28.74 -4.05 34.10
CA ILE A 143 29.93 -4.27 33.28
C ILE A 143 30.35 -5.74 33.35
N VAL A 144 30.36 -6.40 32.19
CA VAL A 144 30.78 -7.79 32.02
C VAL A 144 31.78 -7.85 30.87
N ASN A 145 32.93 -8.48 31.08
CA ASN A 145 33.98 -8.62 30.05
C ASN A 145 34.36 -7.28 29.39
N ASN A 146 34.58 -6.25 30.19
CA ASN A 146 34.91 -4.88 29.75
C ASN A 146 33.86 -4.27 28.80
N ARG A 147 32.58 -4.63 28.92
CA ARG A 147 31.48 -4.01 28.18
C ARG A 147 30.23 -3.91 29.05
N ALA A 148 29.38 -2.93 28.75
CA ALA A 148 28.05 -2.89 29.33
C ALA A 148 27.25 -4.12 28.87
N SER A 149 26.50 -4.73 29.79
CA SER A 149 25.58 -5.83 29.54
C SER A 149 24.23 -5.49 30.14
N ILE A 150 23.15 -5.82 29.43
CA ILE A 150 21.78 -5.55 29.87
C ILE A 150 21.15 -6.85 30.38
N ASP A 151 20.74 -6.86 31.65
CA ASP A 151 19.88 -7.88 32.23
C ASP A 151 18.43 -7.64 31.78
N TYR A 152 18.00 -8.41 30.77
CA TYR A 152 16.66 -8.30 30.20
C TYR A 152 15.53 -8.69 31.15
N SER A 153 15.82 -9.44 32.23
CA SER A 153 14.80 -9.75 33.24
C SER A 153 14.39 -8.54 34.08
N LYS A 154 15.28 -7.54 34.18
CA LYS A 154 15.07 -6.29 34.93
C LYS A 154 14.76 -5.09 34.05
N CYS A 155 15.24 -5.11 32.80
CA CYS A 155 15.12 -3.99 31.88
C CYS A 155 13.66 -3.74 31.47
N VAL A 156 13.19 -2.51 31.69
CA VAL A 156 11.84 -2.05 31.28
C VAL A 156 11.84 -1.29 29.95
N ASN A 157 12.94 -1.37 29.18
CA ASN A 157 13.13 -0.68 27.89
C ASN A 157 12.86 0.84 27.91
N CYS A 158 13.19 1.53 29.01
CA CYS A 158 13.00 2.98 29.14
C CYS A 158 13.94 3.84 28.27
N GLY A 159 15.08 3.29 27.83
CA GLY A 159 16.01 3.97 26.93
C GLY A 159 16.97 4.97 27.57
N LEU A 160 16.88 5.22 28.88
CA LEU A 160 17.77 6.16 29.59
C LEU A 160 19.25 5.84 29.35
N CYS A 161 19.61 4.56 29.35
CA CYS A 161 20.97 4.10 29.09
C CYS A 161 21.48 4.41 27.67
N SER A 162 20.60 4.35 26.67
CA SER A 162 20.92 4.72 25.29
C SER A 162 21.14 6.21 25.17
N SER A 163 20.24 7.02 25.72
CA SER A 163 20.35 8.48 25.74
C SER A 163 21.59 8.98 26.50
N ALA A 164 21.99 8.28 27.57
CA ALA A 164 23.17 8.63 28.36
C ALA A 164 24.49 8.17 27.76
N CYS A 165 24.48 7.30 26.72
CA CYS A 165 25.71 6.76 26.16
C CYS A 165 26.33 7.73 25.12
N PRO A 166 27.48 8.38 25.42
CA PRO A 166 28.07 9.36 24.50
C PRO A 166 28.60 8.71 23.22
N TYR A 167 28.87 7.41 23.25
CA TYR A 167 29.37 6.64 22.10
C TYR A 167 28.25 6.04 21.25
N GLN A 168 26.97 6.28 21.60
CA GLN A 168 25.81 5.65 20.94
C GLN A 168 25.93 4.12 20.86
N ALA A 169 26.63 3.52 21.84
CA ALA A 169 26.92 2.09 21.85
C ALA A 169 25.72 1.24 22.25
N ILE A 170 24.68 1.84 22.83
CA ILE A 170 23.44 1.15 23.22
C ILE A 170 22.35 1.58 22.24
N ILE A 171 21.95 0.67 21.35
CA ILE A 171 20.98 0.95 20.29
C ILE A 171 19.65 0.27 20.57
N LYS A 172 18.55 0.94 20.25
CA LYS A 172 17.23 0.29 20.21
C LYS A 172 17.09 -0.40 18.86
N LEU A 173 16.95 -1.72 18.86
CA LEU A 173 16.57 -2.45 17.65
C LEU A 173 15.07 -2.59 17.64
N GLU A 174 14.44 -1.94 16.67
CA GLU A 174 13.00 -2.02 16.44
C GLU A 174 12.70 -2.86 15.21
N ARG A 175 11.60 -3.59 15.29
CA ARG A 175 11.10 -4.41 14.20
C ARG A 175 10.44 -3.49 13.14
N PRO A 176 10.96 -3.46 11.89
CA PRO A 176 10.52 -2.45 10.91
C PRO A 176 9.02 -2.47 10.59
N CYS A 177 8.44 -3.67 10.46
CA CYS A 177 7.01 -3.80 10.16
C CYS A 177 6.12 -3.33 11.32
N GLU A 178 6.52 -3.61 12.56
CA GLU A 178 5.81 -3.19 13.78
C GLU A 178 5.89 -1.68 13.98
N THR A 179 7.08 -1.09 13.80
CA THR A 179 7.26 0.38 13.84
C THR A 179 6.43 1.08 12.76
N ALA A 180 6.36 0.51 11.56
CA ALA A 180 5.54 1.05 10.47
C ALA A 180 4.01 0.88 10.70
N CYS A 181 3.59 -0.06 11.56
CA CYS A 181 2.18 -0.34 11.80
C CYS A 181 1.57 0.65 12.82
N SER A 182 1.11 1.81 12.35
CA SER A 182 0.44 2.80 13.20
C SER A 182 -0.85 2.29 13.85
N SER A 183 -1.52 1.29 13.24
CA SER A 183 -2.69 0.62 13.82
C SER A 183 -2.36 -0.35 14.96
N LYS A 184 -1.07 -0.61 15.23
CA LYS A 184 -0.62 -1.59 16.24
C LYS A 184 -1.29 -2.97 16.06
N ALA A 185 -1.41 -3.37 14.80
CA ALA A 185 -1.97 -4.65 14.38
C ALA A 185 -0.93 -5.76 14.24
N ILE A 186 0.36 -5.46 14.47
CA ILE A 186 1.44 -6.43 14.36
C ILE A 186 1.96 -6.74 15.76
N SER A 187 2.11 -8.02 16.07
CA SER A 187 2.70 -8.55 17.31
C SER A 187 3.61 -9.73 16.99
N SER A 188 4.48 -10.11 17.92
CA SER A 188 5.18 -11.40 17.87
C SER A 188 4.21 -12.53 18.20
N SER A 189 4.29 -13.63 17.45
CA SER A 189 3.65 -14.90 17.77
C SER A 189 4.42 -15.65 18.87
N SER A 190 3.89 -16.81 19.28
CA SER A 190 4.57 -17.76 20.17
C SER A 190 5.82 -18.39 19.55
N GLU A 191 5.94 -18.38 18.22
CA GLU A 191 7.04 -18.96 17.44
C GLU A 191 8.00 -17.87 16.91
N GLU A 192 8.09 -16.73 17.60
CA GLU A 192 8.95 -15.55 17.31
C GLU A 192 8.74 -14.82 15.96
N HIS A 193 8.00 -15.40 15.00
CA HIS A 193 7.53 -14.72 13.79
C HIS A 193 6.48 -13.65 14.10
N VAL A 194 6.19 -12.79 13.11
CA VAL A 194 5.11 -11.78 13.25
C VAL A 194 3.76 -12.36 12.85
N GLU A 195 2.72 -11.87 13.51
CA GLU A 195 1.33 -12.06 13.09
C GLU A 195 0.66 -10.70 12.87
N ILE A 196 -0.33 -10.67 11.97
CA ILE A 196 -1.16 -9.50 11.70
C ILE A 196 -2.57 -9.75 12.24
N ASP A 197 -2.95 -9.01 13.27
CA ASP A 197 -4.32 -8.94 13.75
C ASP A 197 -5.19 -8.25 12.70
N GLN A 198 -5.90 -9.05 11.90
CA GLN A 198 -6.77 -8.57 10.83
C GLN A 198 -7.94 -7.71 11.36
N LYS A 199 -8.34 -7.91 12.62
CA LYS A 199 -9.37 -7.07 13.26
C LYS A 199 -8.85 -5.67 13.54
N LYS A 200 -7.55 -5.47 13.80
CA LYS A 200 -6.92 -4.14 13.97
C LYS A 200 -6.36 -3.55 12.67
N CYS A 201 -5.98 -4.40 11.72
CA CYS A 201 -5.31 -3.99 10.48
C CYS A 201 -6.19 -3.02 9.65
N SER A 202 -5.60 -1.90 9.20
CA SER A 202 -6.25 -0.96 8.27
C SER A 202 -5.92 -1.27 6.80
N THR A 203 -5.06 -2.27 6.53
CA THR A 203 -4.63 -2.69 5.18
C THR A 203 -3.90 -1.57 4.41
N CYS A 204 -3.30 -0.60 5.10
CA CYS A 204 -2.58 0.50 4.46
C CYS A 204 -1.31 0.05 3.70
N GLY A 205 -0.76 -1.12 4.01
CA GLY A 205 0.45 -1.65 3.38
C GLY A 205 1.76 -1.00 3.87
N ALA A 206 1.75 -0.25 4.97
CA ALA A 206 2.98 0.34 5.52
C ALA A 206 4.01 -0.73 5.92
N CYS A 207 3.54 -1.82 6.54
CA CYS A 207 4.37 -2.96 6.92
C CYS A 207 4.93 -3.74 5.72
N TYR A 208 4.13 -3.87 4.65
CA TYR A 208 4.54 -4.43 3.37
C TYR A 208 5.71 -3.68 2.73
N ILE A 209 5.69 -2.34 2.81
CA ILE A 209 6.78 -1.49 2.33
C ILE A 209 8.02 -1.62 3.24
N ALA A 210 7.80 -1.69 4.55
CA ALA A 210 8.85 -1.59 5.56
C ALA A 210 9.66 -2.88 5.75
N CYS A 211 9.10 -4.05 5.42
CA CYS A 211 9.77 -5.34 5.65
C CYS A 211 11.01 -5.49 4.76
N PRO A 212 12.24 -5.53 5.31
CA PRO A 212 13.47 -5.63 4.52
C PRO A 212 13.78 -7.07 4.06
N PHE A 213 13.00 -8.05 4.50
CA PHE A 213 13.08 -9.46 4.09
C PHE A 213 12.00 -9.83 3.06
N GLY A 214 11.01 -8.96 2.85
CA GLY A 214 9.89 -9.23 1.95
C GLY A 214 8.96 -10.34 2.46
N ALA A 215 8.93 -10.57 3.77
CA ALA A 215 8.06 -11.55 4.43
C ALA A 215 6.59 -11.10 4.51
N ILE A 216 6.31 -9.81 4.35
CA ILE A 216 4.94 -9.31 4.32
C ILE A 216 4.57 -9.07 2.86
N GLU A 217 3.52 -9.74 2.42
CA GLU A 217 3.06 -9.72 1.02
C GLU A 217 1.55 -9.49 0.91
N THR A 218 1.11 -9.24 -0.32
CA THR A 218 -0.30 -9.07 -0.66
C THR A 218 -0.67 -10.08 -1.75
N PRO A 219 -1.73 -10.88 -1.57
CA PRO A 219 -2.21 -11.76 -2.62
C PRO A 219 -2.62 -10.96 -3.86
N SER A 220 -2.00 -11.29 -4.98
CA SER A 220 -2.15 -10.60 -6.25
C SER A 220 -3.36 -11.12 -7.02
N GLN A 221 -3.95 -10.27 -7.86
CA GLN A 221 -4.99 -10.67 -8.82
C GLN A 221 -4.47 -10.62 -10.27
N ILE A 222 -3.15 -10.49 -10.45
CA ILE A 222 -2.52 -10.28 -11.76
C ILE A 222 -2.82 -11.45 -12.71
N MET A 223 -2.76 -12.69 -12.22
CA MET A 223 -2.93 -13.87 -13.05
C MET A 223 -4.38 -14.06 -13.48
N GLN A 224 -5.34 -13.78 -12.60
CA GLN A 224 -6.77 -13.82 -12.89
C GLN A 224 -7.14 -12.78 -13.95
N VAL A 225 -6.61 -11.56 -13.83
CA VAL A 225 -6.85 -10.49 -14.81
C VAL A 225 -6.20 -10.82 -16.16
N VAL A 226 -4.93 -11.27 -16.17
CA VAL A 226 -4.23 -11.66 -17.40
C VAL A 226 -4.92 -12.82 -18.10
N HIS A 227 -5.39 -13.81 -17.36
CA HIS A 227 -6.17 -14.90 -17.91
C HIS A 227 -7.43 -14.39 -18.63
N LYS A 228 -8.19 -13.50 -17.99
CA LYS A 228 -9.41 -12.91 -18.55
C LYS A 228 -9.15 -11.99 -19.76
N LEU A 229 -8.05 -11.26 -19.75
CA LEU A 229 -7.59 -10.51 -20.93
C LEU A 229 -7.29 -11.47 -22.10
N ALA A 230 -6.61 -12.57 -21.84
CA ALA A 230 -6.24 -13.55 -22.87
C ALA A 230 -7.44 -14.34 -23.42
N THR A 231 -8.47 -14.56 -22.61
CA THR A 231 -9.73 -15.23 -23.03
C THR A 231 -10.75 -14.27 -23.62
N ASN A 232 -10.38 -13.01 -23.87
CA ASN A 232 -11.24 -11.94 -24.42
C ASN A 232 -12.51 -11.70 -23.60
N GLU A 233 -12.45 -11.89 -22.28
CA GLU A 233 -13.52 -11.48 -21.39
C GLU A 233 -13.69 -9.95 -21.42
N LYS A 234 -14.93 -9.46 -21.29
CA LYS A 234 -15.22 -8.02 -21.39
C LYS A 234 -14.82 -7.31 -20.10
N LEU A 235 -13.61 -6.74 -20.10
CA LEU A 235 -13.05 -6.02 -18.96
C LEU A 235 -13.07 -4.50 -19.16
N ILE A 236 -13.46 -3.77 -18.12
CA ILE A 236 -13.30 -2.32 -18.00
C ILE A 236 -12.13 -2.04 -17.06
N ALA A 237 -11.13 -1.30 -17.53
CA ALA A 237 -10.12 -0.74 -16.63
C ALA A 237 -10.60 0.60 -16.09
N ILE A 238 -10.58 0.76 -14.77
CA ILE A 238 -10.67 2.07 -14.12
C ILE A 238 -9.34 2.35 -13.43
N TYR A 239 -8.70 3.49 -13.68
CA TYR A 239 -7.39 3.78 -13.09
C TYR A 239 -7.40 5.01 -12.18
N ALA A 240 -6.62 4.94 -11.12
CA ALA A 240 -6.52 6.00 -10.12
C ALA A 240 -5.89 7.28 -10.69
N PRO A 241 -6.27 8.48 -10.21
CA PRO A 241 -5.70 9.76 -10.65
C PRO A 241 -4.17 9.83 -10.55
N SER A 242 -3.58 9.08 -9.63
CA SER A 242 -2.13 9.02 -9.44
C SER A 242 -1.36 8.35 -10.59
N ALA A 243 -2.03 7.63 -11.50
CA ALA A 243 -1.37 6.89 -12.60
C ALA A 243 -0.49 7.79 -13.48
N VAL A 244 -0.95 9.02 -13.71
CA VAL A 244 -0.30 10.04 -14.58
C VAL A 244 1.10 10.41 -14.12
N ALA A 245 1.39 10.19 -12.84
CA ALA A 245 2.67 10.51 -12.23
C ALA A 245 3.63 9.31 -12.16
N GLN A 246 3.19 8.10 -12.52
CA GLN A 246 3.89 6.85 -12.17
C GLN A 246 4.65 6.19 -13.32
N PHE A 247 4.22 6.41 -14.57
CA PHE A 247 4.77 5.70 -15.75
C PHE A 247 5.83 6.52 -16.50
N GLY A 248 6.43 7.51 -15.85
CA GLY A 248 7.47 8.38 -16.40
C GLY A 248 6.95 9.80 -16.68
N SER A 249 7.86 10.78 -16.63
CA SER A 249 7.52 12.21 -16.71
C SER A 249 6.97 12.68 -18.06
N LYS A 250 7.09 11.84 -19.10
CA LYS A 250 6.62 12.11 -20.46
C LYS A 250 5.36 11.32 -20.84
N VAL A 251 4.91 10.40 -19.99
CA VAL A 251 3.72 9.61 -20.27
C VAL A 251 2.48 10.43 -19.96
N THR A 252 1.65 10.65 -20.98
CA THR A 252 0.38 11.35 -20.83
C THR A 252 -0.73 10.40 -20.40
N ILE A 253 -1.84 10.96 -19.91
CA ILE A 253 -3.05 10.19 -19.55
C ILE A 253 -3.57 9.42 -20.77
N GLN A 254 -3.54 10.08 -21.92
CA GLN A 254 -4.03 9.54 -23.18
C GLN A 254 -3.20 8.33 -23.60
N GLN A 255 -1.88 8.42 -23.47
CA GLN A 255 -0.95 7.33 -23.72
C GLN A 255 -1.16 6.15 -22.77
N PHE A 256 -1.41 6.43 -21.49
CA PHE A 256 -1.70 5.40 -20.50
C PHE A 256 -3.02 4.68 -20.79
N LYS A 257 -4.08 5.43 -21.14
CA LYS A 257 -5.37 4.88 -21.60
C LYS A 257 -5.20 3.98 -22.81
N GLU A 258 -4.44 4.42 -23.79
CA GLU A 258 -4.18 3.64 -25.00
C GLU A 258 -3.36 2.37 -24.70
N ALA A 259 -2.40 2.44 -23.77
CA ALA A 259 -1.67 1.26 -23.32
C ALA A 259 -2.59 0.19 -22.72
N LEU A 260 -3.58 0.61 -21.92
CA LEU A 260 -4.59 -0.29 -21.35
C LEU A 260 -5.49 -0.92 -22.43
N ARG A 261 -5.92 -0.14 -23.43
CA ARG A 261 -6.67 -0.70 -24.58
C ARG A 261 -5.84 -1.71 -25.35
N LYS A 262 -4.57 -1.39 -25.62
CA LYS A 262 -3.65 -2.23 -26.40
C LYS A 262 -3.37 -3.59 -25.76
N ILE A 263 -3.41 -3.71 -24.43
CA ILE A 263 -3.27 -5.01 -23.74
C ILE A 263 -4.58 -5.81 -23.66
N GLY A 264 -5.72 -5.24 -24.08
CA GLY A 264 -6.99 -5.97 -24.23
C GLY A 264 -8.17 -5.46 -23.40
N PHE A 265 -8.03 -4.37 -22.63
CA PHE A 265 -9.19 -3.79 -21.94
C PHE A 265 -10.20 -3.21 -22.94
N SER A 266 -11.45 -3.65 -22.84
CA SER A 266 -12.50 -3.26 -23.78
C SER A 266 -12.92 -1.79 -23.62
N LYS A 267 -12.88 -1.28 -22.38
CA LYS A 267 -13.13 0.14 -22.06
C LYS A 267 -12.17 0.58 -20.96
N VAL A 268 -11.86 1.87 -20.96
CA VAL A 268 -10.92 2.46 -20.01
C VAL A 268 -11.45 3.80 -19.53
N PHE A 269 -11.65 3.94 -18.23
CA PHE A 269 -12.13 5.17 -17.60
C PHE A 269 -11.19 5.64 -16.50
N GLU A 270 -11.20 6.93 -16.23
CA GLU A 270 -10.40 7.51 -15.17
C GLU A 270 -11.24 7.68 -13.90
N VAL A 271 -10.68 7.25 -12.76
CA VAL A 271 -11.34 7.40 -11.45
C VAL A 271 -11.43 8.87 -11.02
N ALA A 272 -10.72 9.78 -11.68
CA ALA A 272 -10.88 11.23 -11.52
C ALA A 272 -12.33 11.69 -11.80
N ILE A 273 -13.04 11.05 -12.74
CA ILE A 273 -14.48 11.31 -12.97
C ILE A 273 -15.28 11.02 -11.69
N GLY A 274 -14.99 9.89 -11.05
CA GLY A 274 -15.58 9.54 -9.75
C GLY A 274 -15.15 10.49 -8.63
N ALA A 275 -13.96 11.08 -8.70
CA ALA A 275 -13.46 12.01 -7.69
C ALA A 275 -14.21 13.35 -7.74
N ASP A 276 -14.51 13.88 -8.93
CA ASP A 276 -15.38 15.05 -9.08
C ASP A 276 -16.77 14.79 -8.50
N MET A 277 -17.36 13.63 -8.81
CA MET A 277 -18.66 13.23 -8.29
C MET A 277 -18.67 13.13 -6.76
N VAL A 278 -17.61 12.57 -6.17
CA VAL A 278 -17.47 12.46 -4.72
C VAL A 278 -17.27 13.84 -4.09
N ALA A 279 -16.39 14.68 -4.64
CA ALA A 279 -16.16 16.02 -4.10
C ALA A 279 -17.44 16.86 -4.08
N GLU A 280 -18.24 16.78 -5.14
CA GLU A 280 -19.54 17.47 -5.21
C GLU A 280 -20.54 16.91 -4.20
N ALA A 281 -20.64 15.57 -4.08
CA ALA A 281 -21.54 14.93 -3.13
C ALA A 281 -21.16 15.19 -1.66
N GLU A 282 -19.86 15.13 -1.33
CA GLU A 282 -19.34 15.46 0.00
C GLU A 282 -19.57 16.94 0.33
N ALA A 283 -19.38 17.84 -0.64
CA ALA A 283 -19.69 19.26 -0.47
C ALA A 283 -21.17 19.48 -0.11
N ARG A 284 -22.11 18.84 -0.84
CA ARG A 284 -23.54 18.94 -0.53
C ARG A 284 -23.86 18.35 0.85
N HIS A 285 -23.33 17.17 1.16
CA HIS A 285 -23.51 16.52 2.44
C HIS A 285 -23.06 17.42 3.61
N PHE A 286 -21.87 18.02 3.49
CA PHE A 286 -21.35 18.97 4.48
C PHE A 286 -22.27 20.20 4.64
N LEU A 287 -22.73 20.78 3.53
CA LEU A 287 -23.61 21.94 3.56
C LEU A 287 -24.98 21.69 4.21
N GLU A 288 -25.46 20.45 4.17
CA GLU A 288 -26.73 20.02 4.76
C GLU A 288 -26.61 19.60 6.24
N ASN A 289 -25.50 18.97 6.63
CA ASN A 289 -25.40 18.26 7.93
C ASN A 289 -24.48 18.94 8.95
N GLY A 290 -23.70 19.95 8.55
CA GLY A 290 -23.05 20.86 9.50
C GLY A 290 -21.57 20.59 9.78
N GLU A 291 -21.20 20.71 11.06
CA GLU A 291 -19.94 21.32 11.50
C GLU A 291 -18.68 20.45 11.41
N LEU A 292 -18.77 19.12 11.33
CA LEU A 292 -17.58 18.25 11.23
C LEU A 292 -17.84 17.09 10.28
N MET A 293 -17.03 16.99 9.23
CA MET A 293 -17.03 15.88 8.28
C MET A 293 -15.63 15.28 8.11
N LEU A 294 -15.52 13.96 8.17
CA LEU A 294 -14.33 13.21 7.79
C LEU A 294 -14.49 12.68 6.35
N THR A 295 -13.46 12.83 5.53
CA THR A 295 -13.48 12.31 4.14
C THR A 295 -13.53 10.77 4.10
N SER A 296 -14.24 10.19 3.13
CA SER A 296 -14.43 8.73 3.04
C SER A 296 -13.57 8.02 1.99
N CYS A 297 -12.83 8.76 1.15
CA CYS A 297 -12.22 8.19 -0.06
C CYS A 297 -11.02 7.24 0.19
N CYS A 298 -10.32 7.39 1.32
CA CYS A 298 -9.18 6.56 1.71
C CYS A 298 -9.64 5.40 2.61
N PRO A 299 -9.74 4.15 2.10
CA PRO A 299 -10.26 3.03 2.88
C PRO A 299 -9.38 2.70 4.10
N ALA A 300 -8.07 2.92 4.01
CA ALA A 300 -7.18 2.72 5.16
C ALA A 300 -7.44 3.71 6.31
N PHE A 301 -7.80 4.96 5.98
CA PHE A 301 -8.17 5.96 6.97
C PHE A 301 -9.54 5.66 7.57
N VAL A 302 -10.55 5.42 6.73
CA VAL A 302 -11.91 5.07 7.17
C VAL A 302 -11.88 3.92 8.17
N HIS A 303 -11.21 2.82 7.82
CA HIS A 303 -11.11 1.66 8.71
C HIS A 303 -10.30 1.93 9.97
N TYR A 304 -9.30 2.80 9.90
CA TYR A 304 -8.56 3.20 11.09
C TYR A 304 -9.47 3.97 12.06
N VAL A 305 -10.25 4.92 11.57
CA VAL A 305 -11.20 5.70 12.37
C VAL A 305 -12.26 4.80 12.97
N GLU A 306 -12.93 3.96 12.17
CA GLU A 306 -13.97 3.02 12.63
C GLU A 306 -13.48 2.12 13.77
N LYS A 307 -12.21 1.70 13.74
CA LYS A 307 -11.62 0.80 14.74
C LYS A 307 -11.09 1.51 15.98
N ASN A 308 -10.71 2.79 15.88
CA ASN A 308 -9.99 3.50 16.93
C ASN A 308 -10.75 4.69 17.54
N SER A 309 -11.83 5.17 16.90
CA SER A 309 -12.66 6.26 17.41
C SER A 309 -14.12 6.10 16.97
N LYS A 310 -14.95 5.53 17.86
CA LYS A 310 -16.40 5.40 17.65
C LYS A 310 -17.12 6.74 17.55
N GLU A 311 -16.58 7.76 18.21
CA GLU A 311 -17.11 9.12 18.18
C GLU A 311 -16.94 9.73 16.79
N LEU A 312 -15.71 9.74 16.26
CA LEU A 312 -15.45 10.32 14.94
C LEU A 312 -15.95 9.45 13.78
N SER A 313 -16.17 8.14 13.99
CA SER A 313 -16.69 7.28 12.92
C SER A 313 -18.07 7.69 12.43
N GLN A 314 -18.87 8.34 13.28
CA GLN A 314 -20.20 8.86 12.91
C GLN A 314 -20.14 10.07 11.99
N HIS A 315 -18.98 10.73 11.92
CA HIS A 315 -18.74 11.92 11.11
C HIS A 315 -18.07 11.59 9.76
N ILE A 316 -17.80 10.31 9.48
CA ILE A 316 -17.30 9.88 8.17
C ILE A 316 -18.40 10.13 7.15
N SER A 317 -18.05 10.83 6.07
CA SER A 317 -18.95 11.05 4.93
C SER A 317 -19.56 9.72 4.46
N PRO A 318 -20.89 9.66 4.27
CA PRO A 318 -21.55 8.46 3.76
C PRO A 318 -21.31 8.24 2.25
N VAL A 319 -20.75 9.25 1.58
CA VAL A 319 -20.46 9.18 0.14
C VAL A 319 -19.43 8.08 -0.12
N PRO A 320 -19.68 7.12 -1.04
CA PRO A 320 -18.71 6.09 -1.37
C PRO A 320 -17.41 6.68 -1.97
N SER A 321 -16.31 5.90 -1.96
CA SER A 321 -15.08 6.38 -2.58
C SER A 321 -15.22 6.54 -4.11
N PRO A 322 -14.32 7.31 -4.76
CA PRO A 322 -14.34 7.51 -6.22
C PRO A 322 -14.32 6.21 -7.04
N MET A 323 -13.60 5.19 -6.56
CA MET A 323 -13.55 3.87 -7.20
C MET A 323 -14.93 3.21 -7.16
N THR A 324 -15.55 3.20 -5.99
CA THR A 324 -16.83 2.54 -5.73
C THR A 324 -17.95 3.22 -6.52
N LEU A 325 -18.02 4.56 -6.44
CA LEU A 325 -19.07 5.34 -7.10
C LEU A 325 -18.97 5.30 -8.63
N LEU A 326 -17.75 5.32 -9.20
CA LEU A 326 -17.58 5.12 -10.65
C LEU A 326 -17.92 3.68 -11.06
N SER A 327 -17.54 2.69 -10.24
CA SER A 327 -17.85 1.29 -10.54
C SER A 327 -19.34 1.01 -10.54
N GLU A 328 -20.10 1.62 -9.63
CA GLU A 328 -21.57 1.55 -9.59
C GLU A 328 -22.20 1.98 -10.90
N LYS A 329 -21.90 3.21 -11.35
CA LYS A 329 -22.39 3.74 -12.64
C LYS A 329 -22.00 2.87 -13.83
N LEU A 330 -20.76 2.39 -13.86
CA LEU A 330 -20.28 1.54 -14.96
C LEU A 330 -20.94 0.16 -14.95
N LYS A 331 -21.32 -0.38 -13.78
CA LYS A 331 -22.11 -1.63 -13.71
C LYS A 331 -23.55 -1.44 -14.17
N GLU A 332 -24.15 -0.27 -13.95
CA GLU A 332 -25.47 0.08 -14.50
C GLU A 332 -25.42 0.17 -16.03
N GLU A 333 -24.41 0.86 -16.58
CA GLU A 333 -24.27 1.04 -18.03
C GLU A 333 -23.77 -0.22 -18.75
N PHE A 334 -22.89 -0.99 -18.11
CA PHE A 334 -22.21 -2.16 -18.68
C PHE A 334 -22.32 -3.41 -17.79
N PRO A 335 -23.53 -3.94 -17.54
CA PRO A 335 -23.78 -5.00 -16.53
C PRO A 335 -23.08 -6.34 -16.82
N LYS A 336 -22.65 -6.57 -18.08
CA LYS A 336 -21.93 -7.80 -18.49
C LYS A 336 -20.41 -7.68 -18.38
N TYR A 337 -19.90 -6.50 -18.04
CA TYR A 337 -18.47 -6.27 -17.96
C TYR A 337 -17.97 -6.44 -16.54
N LYS A 338 -16.75 -6.96 -16.40
CA LYS A 338 -16.04 -6.95 -15.12
C LYS A 338 -15.17 -5.71 -15.03
N ILE A 339 -15.07 -5.12 -13.85
CA ILE A 339 -14.33 -3.90 -13.58
C ILE A 339 -13.02 -4.24 -12.87
N VAL A 340 -11.91 -3.77 -13.44
CA VAL A 340 -10.57 -3.87 -12.88
C VAL A 340 -10.11 -2.47 -12.47
N PHE A 341 -9.97 -2.23 -11.17
CA PHE A 341 -9.34 -1.02 -10.67
C PHE A 341 -7.81 -1.14 -10.71
N ILE A 342 -7.15 -0.08 -11.17
CA ILE A 342 -5.68 0.01 -11.30
C ILE A 342 -5.20 1.21 -10.49
N GLY A 343 -4.47 0.97 -9.40
CA GLY A 343 -4.08 2.05 -8.50
C GLY A 343 -2.88 1.75 -7.62
N PRO A 344 -2.53 2.63 -6.67
CA PRO A 344 -1.34 2.46 -5.84
C PRO A 344 -1.61 1.72 -4.52
N CYS A 345 -2.87 1.33 -4.23
CA CYS A 345 -3.32 1.05 -2.87
C CYS A 345 -3.75 -0.41 -2.69
N ILE A 346 -3.21 -1.08 -1.66
CA ILE A 346 -3.63 -2.43 -1.27
C ILE A 346 -5.00 -2.42 -0.57
N ALA A 347 -5.29 -1.39 0.24
CA ALA A 347 -6.59 -1.28 0.93
C ALA A 347 -7.80 -1.20 -0.03
N LYS A 348 -7.59 -0.83 -1.30
CA LYS A 348 -8.64 -0.88 -2.33
C LYS A 348 -9.09 -2.31 -2.65
N LYS A 349 -8.23 -3.34 -2.47
CA LYS A 349 -8.63 -4.75 -2.61
C LYS A 349 -9.73 -5.12 -1.61
N ARG A 350 -9.57 -4.68 -0.34
CA ARG A 350 -10.58 -4.87 0.69
C ARG A 350 -11.87 -4.11 0.38
N GLU A 351 -11.76 -2.84 0.00
CA GLU A 351 -12.95 -2.05 -0.36
C GLU A 351 -13.72 -2.66 -1.54
N ALA A 352 -13.02 -3.10 -2.59
CA ALA A 352 -13.63 -3.78 -3.73
C ALA A 352 -14.42 -5.02 -3.30
N LYS A 353 -13.85 -5.82 -2.39
CA LYS A 353 -14.49 -7.01 -1.83
C LYS A 353 -15.71 -6.68 -0.97
N GLU A 354 -15.62 -5.66 -0.11
CA GLU A 354 -16.72 -5.23 0.77
C GLU A 354 -17.90 -4.68 -0.02
N LYS A 355 -17.63 -3.86 -1.04
CA LYS A 355 -18.66 -3.20 -1.84
C LYS A 355 -19.18 -4.07 -2.98
N LYS A 356 -18.41 -5.05 -3.46
CA LYS A 356 -18.75 -5.96 -4.58
C LYS A 356 -19.07 -5.25 -5.90
N LEU A 357 -18.67 -4.00 -6.04
CA LEU A 357 -18.86 -3.18 -7.25
C LEU A 357 -17.65 -3.22 -8.18
N THR A 358 -16.46 -3.53 -7.66
CA THR A 358 -15.23 -3.70 -8.44
C THR A 358 -14.78 -5.15 -8.32
N ASP A 359 -14.47 -5.81 -9.43
CA ASP A 359 -14.22 -7.26 -9.46
C ASP A 359 -12.75 -7.59 -9.19
N TYR A 360 -11.82 -6.78 -9.71
CA TYR A 360 -10.38 -6.96 -9.49
C TYR A 360 -9.67 -5.63 -9.19
N VAL A 361 -8.55 -5.71 -8.47
CA VAL A 361 -7.70 -4.59 -8.10
C VAL A 361 -6.25 -4.94 -8.37
N LEU A 362 -5.66 -4.22 -9.32
CA LEU A 362 -4.23 -4.26 -9.64
C LEU A 362 -3.52 -3.01 -9.15
N THR A 363 -2.29 -3.20 -8.72
CA THR A 363 -1.35 -2.14 -8.39
C THR A 363 -0.66 -1.58 -9.64
N PHE A 364 -0.03 -0.42 -9.54
CA PHE A 364 0.79 0.09 -10.64
C PHE A 364 2.02 -0.79 -10.92
N GLU A 365 2.53 -1.52 -9.91
CA GLU A 365 3.59 -2.51 -10.11
C GLU A 365 3.11 -3.70 -10.96
N GLU A 366 1.90 -4.20 -10.70
CA GLU A 366 1.31 -5.32 -11.45
C GLU A 366 0.99 -4.92 -12.89
N ILE A 367 0.36 -3.76 -13.13
CA ILE A 367 0.07 -3.32 -14.50
C ILE A 367 1.35 -2.97 -15.27
N GLY A 368 2.38 -2.45 -14.60
CA GLY A 368 3.69 -2.22 -15.21
C GLY A 368 4.35 -3.51 -15.68
N ALA A 369 4.21 -4.60 -14.90
CA ALA A 369 4.68 -5.92 -15.30
C ALA A 369 3.89 -6.47 -16.50
N ILE A 370 2.56 -6.26 -16.55
CA ILE A 370 1.72 -6.63 -17.70
C ILE A 370 2.17 -5.87 -18.95
N PHE A 371 2.33 -4.55 -18.88
CA PHE A 371 2.83 -3.74 -19.99
C PHE A 371 4.17 -4.26 -20.53
N ALA A 372 5.12 -4.53 -19.63
CA ALA A 372 6.42 -5.08 -20.01
C ALA A 372 6.31 -6.48 -20.65
N ALA A 373 5.47 -7.37 -20.13
CA ALA A 373 5.26 -8.71 -20.69
C ALA A 373 4.58 -8.67 -22.07
N TYR A 374 3.71 -7.70 -22.30
CA TYR A 374 3.01 -7.50 -23.57
C TYR A 374 3.83 -6.70 -24.59
N GLY A 375 4.98 -6.14 -24.21
CA GLY A 375 5.78 -5.27 -25.07
C GLY A 375 5.10 -3.93 -25.35
N VAL A 376 4.29 -3.45 -24.41
CA VAL A 376 3.58 -2.17 -24.51
C VAL A 376 4.35 -1.13 -23.72
N GLU A 377 4.91 -0.15 -24.43
CA GLU A 377 5.54 1.02 -23.84
C GLU A 377 4.58 2.22 -23.95
N PRO A 378 3.97 2.70 -22.84
CA PRO A 378 3.02 3.80 -22.90
C PRO A 378 3.59 5.05 -23.58
N MET A 379 4.85 5.38 -23.31
CA MET A 379 5.52 6.56 -23.87
C MET A 379 5.60 6.55 -25.41
N ALA A 380 5.58 5.37 -26.03
CA ALA A 380 5.65 5.20 -27.49
C ALA A 380 4.28 5.30 -28.19
N LEU A 381 3.18 5.34 -27.42
CA LEU A 381 1.84 5.38 -27.99
C LEU A 381 1.41 6.81 -28.32
N LYS A 382 0.44 6.94 -29.23
CA LYS A 382 -0.27 8.20 -29.46
C LYS A 382 -1.55 8.17 -28.64
N GLY A 383 -1.89 9.32 -28.09
CA GLY A 383 -3.07 9.48 -27.26
C GLY A 383 -4.10 10.38 -27.93
N GLU A 384 -5.38 10.01 -27.83
CA GLU A 384 -6.49 10.86 -28.26
C GLU A 384 -6.85 11.90 -27.19
N LYS A 385 -7.29 13.09 -27.60
CA LYS A 385 -7.65 14.17 -26.68
C LYS A 385 -8.80 13.73 -25.74
N LEU A 386 -8.73 14.11 -24.46
CA LEU A 386 -9.72 13.73 -23.43
C LEU A 386 -10.58 14.94 -23.04
N GLU A 387 -11.83 14.68 -22.64
CA GLU A 387 -12.79 15.66 -22.13
C GLU A 387 -13.41 15.16 -20.81
N ASP A 388 -12.59 14.62 -19.90
CA ASP A 388 -13.14 13.67 -18.92
C ASP A 388 -13.28 14.22 -17.49
N ALA A 389 -12.24 14.81 -16.89
CA ALA A 389 -12.23 15.16 -15.46
C ALA A 389 -11.68 16.56 -15.19
N SER A 390 -12.12 17.17 -14.09
CA SER A 390 -11.64 18.48 -13.66
C SER A 390 -10.19 18.40 -13.14
N PRO A 391 -9.41 19.51 -13.20
CA PRO A 391 -8.10 19.56 -12.57
C PRO A 391 -8.11 19.27 -11.06
N TYR A 392 -9.22 19.54 -10.37
CA TYR A 392 -9.36 19.31 -8.93
C TYR A 392 -9.50 17.81 -8.59
N ALA A 393 -10.09 17.02 -9.48
CA ALA A 393 -10.18 15.57 -9.30
C ALA A 393 -8.80 14.90 -9.24
N TRP A 394 -7.80 15.42 -9.97
CA TRP A 394 -6.44 14.89 -9.91
C TRP A 394 -5.75 15.15 -8.57
N ASN A 395 -6.15 16.19 -7.84
CA ASN A 395 -5.58 16.50 -6.53
C ASN A 395 -5.89 15.42 -5.49
N PHE A 396 -6.92 14.58 -5.68
CA PHE A 396 -7.17 13.41 -4.82
C PHE A 396 -5.96 12.46 -4.73
N ALA A 397 -5.02 12.54 -5.67
CA ALA A 397 -3.79 11.77 -5.64
C ALA A 397 -2.83 12.15 -4.50
N VAL A 398 -2.93 13.37 -3.95
CA VAL A 398 -2.05 13.92 -2.90
C VAL A 398 -2.84 14.28 -1.65
N HIS A 399 -2.18 14.27 -0.50
CA HIS A 399 -2.76 14.78 0.75
C HIS A 399 -3.18 16.25 0.62
N GLY A 400 -4.29 16.61 1.28
CA GLY A 400 -4.92 17.93 1.19
C GLY A 400 -5.71 18.15 -0.10
N GLY A 401 -5.64 17.24 -1.07
CA GLY A 401 -6.30 17.41 -2.35
C GLY A 401 -7.80 17.21 -2.31
N VAL A 402 -8.28 16.33 -1.42
CA VAL A 402 -9.71 16.01 -1.29
C VAL A 402 -10.43 17.17 -0.61
N GLY A 403 -9.91 17.63 0.52
CA GLY A 403 -10.46 18.79 1.25
C GLY A 403 -10.48 20.04 0.37
N ASN A 404 -9.44 20.27 -0.44
CA ASN A 404 -9.42 21.38 -1.40
C ASN A 404 -10.46 21.23 -2.53
N ALA A 405 -10.69 20.01 -3.02
CA ALA A 405 -11.72 19.76 -4.02
C ALA A 405 -13.13 19.95 -3.44
N VAL A 406 -13.39 19.44 -2.23
CA VAL A 406 -14.66 19.66 -1.52
C VAL A 406 -14.89 21.15 -1.28
N LYS A 407 -13.87 21.89 -0.83
CA LYS A 407 -13.93 23.36 -0.67
C LYS A 407 -14.32 24.05 -1.97
N TYR A 408 -13.69 23.68 -3.09
CA TYR A 408 -14.02 24.25 -4.40
C TYR A 408 -15.51 24.06 -4.74
N TYR A 409 -16.07 22.86 -4.51
CA TYR A 409 -17.50 22.61 -4.77
C TYR A 409 -18.41 23.32 -3.77
N ILE A 410 -18.02 23.49 -2.50
CA ILE A 410 -18.77 24.31 -1.53
C ILE A 410 -18.85 25.77 -2.00
N GLU A 411 -17.70 26.36 -2.41
CA GLU A 411 -17.64 27.72 -2.93
C GLU A 411 -18.46 27.89 -4.21
N LYS A 412 -18.50 26.86 -5.07
CA LYS A 412 -19.32 26.83 -6.28
C LYS A 412 -20.82 26.78 -5.96
N CYS A 413 -21.22 26.07 -4.91
CA CYS A 413 -22.63 25.92 -4.51
C CYS A 413 -23.17 27.14 -3.76
N LYS A 414 -22.40 27.75 -2.84
CA LYS A 414 -22.87 28.88 -2.01
C LYS A 414 -22.36 30.26 -2.45
N GLY A 415 -21.37 30.32 -3.34
CA GLY A 415 -20.61 31.55 -3.59
C GLY A 415 -19.52 31.76 -2.54
N LYS A 416 -18.37 32.31 -2.94
CA LYS A 416 -17.17 32.44 -2.09
C LYS A 416 -17.39 33.23 -0.80
N GLU A 417 -18.21 34.28 -0.86
CA GLU A 417 -18.48 35.15 0.30
C GLU A 417 -19.41 34.49 1.33
N SER A 418 -20.29 33.58 0.90
CA SER A 418 -21.24 32.87 1.77
C SER A 418 -20.74 31.51 2.25
N ALA A 419 -19.60 31.03 1.75
CA ALA A 419 -18.98 29.78 2.17
C ALA A 419 -18.29 29.87 3.54
N GLY A 420 -17.99 31.09 4.03
CA GLY A 420 -17.31 31.31 5.31
C GLY A 420 -15.85 30.83 5.33
N GLU A 421 -15.17 31.02 6.47
CA GLU A 421 -13.79 30.54 6.67
C GLU A 421 -13.81 29.07 7.11
N LEU A 422 -13.79 28.15 6.14
CA LEU A 422 -13.72 26.70 6.39
C LEU A 422 -12.36 26.28 6.97
N LYS A 423 -12.37 25.65 8.13
CA LYS A 423 -11.21 25.03 8.78
C LYS A 423 -11.04 23.61 8.28
N ILE A 424 -10.16 23.45 7.29
CA ILE A 424 -9.82 22.14 6.73
C ILE A 424 -8.47 21.69 7.29
N VAL A 425 -8.43 20.49 7.85
CA VAL A 425 -7.20 19.84 8.31
C VAL A 425 -6.97 18.59 7.48
N ALA A 426 -5.76 18.41 6.97
CA ALA A 426 -5.36 17.23 6.23
C ALA A 426 -4.27 16.47 6.99
N ALA A 427 -4.49 15.18 7.26
CA ALA A 427 -3.49 14.29 7.84
C ALA A 427 -2.78 13.46 6.78
N ASN A 428 -1.46 13.41 6.86
CA ASN A 428 -0.60 12.72 5.93
C ASN A 428 -0.02 11.42 6.52
N GLY A 429 -0.77 10.32 6.39
CA GLY A 429 -0.42 9.00 6.92
C GLY A 429 -1.14 8.69 8.24
N ILE A 430 -1.36 7.40 8.52
CA ILE A 430 -2.13 6.96 9.71
C ILE A 430 -1.52 7.45 11.03
N GLN A 431 -0.20 7.61 11.12
CA GLN A 431 0.44 8.14 12.33
C GLN A 431 0.00 9.58 12.62
N GLU A 432 -0.11 10.43 11.60
CA GLU A 432 -0.61 11.78 11.74
C GLU A 432 -2.12 11.78 11.97
N CYS A 433 -2.88 10.93 11.25
CA CYS A 433 -4.31 10.76 11.51
C CYS A 433 -4.57 10.44 12.99
N SER A 434 -3.79 9.53 13.58
CA SER A 434 -3.88 9.15 14.99
C SER A 434 -3.69 10.34 15.95
N LYS A 435 -2.72 11.22 15.65
CA LYS A 435 -2.47 12.42 16.46
C LYS A 435 -3.62 13.42 16.35
N ILE A 436 -4.03 13.73 15.12
CA ILE A 436 -5.10 14.70 14.86
C ILE A 436 -6.44 14.21 15.42
N ILE A 437 -6.76 12.93 15.31
CA ILE A 437 -7.97 12.34 15.92
C ILE A 437 -7.99 12.61 17.43
N LYS A 438 -6.87 12.42 18.15
CA LYS A 438 -6.79 12.71 19.59
C LYS A 438 -6.95 14.20 19.89
N ASP A 439 -6.35 15.06 19.08
CA ASP A 439 -6.45 16.51 19.24
C ASP A 439 -7.88 17.04 18.94
N VAL A 440 -8.59 16.43 17.99
CA VAL A 440 -10.01 16.75 17.69
C VAL A 440 -10.92 16.27 18.82
N VAL A 441 -10.79 15.01 19.24
CA VAL A 441 -11.62 14.43 20.34
C VAL A 441 -11.39 15.17 21.66
N SER A 442 -10.16 15.61 21.95
CA SER A 442 -9.88 16.40 23.16
C SER A 442 -10.33 17.86 23.09
N GLY A 443 -10.88 18.30 21.95
CA GLY A 443 -11.29 19.69 21.72
C GLY A 443 -10.13 20.68 21.54
N LYS A 444 -8.88 20.20 21.46
CA LYS A 444 -7.69 21.03 21.24
C LYS A 444 -7.67 21.65 19.83
N ILE A 445 -8.22 20.94 18.85
CA ILE A 445 -8.38 21.42 17.47
C ILE A 445 -9.85 21.37 17.10
N LYS A 446 -10.41 22.50 16.65
CA LYS A 446 -11.72 22.55 15.97
C LYS A 446 -11.49 22.53 14.47
N VAL A 447 -12.17 21.61 13.79
CA VAL A 447 -12.03 21.37 12.35
C VAL A 447 -13.42 21.17 11.76
N ASP A 448 -13.63 21.71 10.56
CA ASP A 448 -14.88 21.54 9.82
C ASP A 448 -14.79 20.34 8.88
N ILE A 449 -13.68 20.21 8.16
CA ILE A 449 -13.41 19.08 7.27
C ILE A 449 -12.06 18.47 7.63
N PHE A 450 -12.07 17.19 7.99
CA PHE A 450 -10.87 16.43 8.26
C PHE A 450 -10.59 15.43 7.12
N GLU A 451 -9.60 15.74 6.30
CA GLU A 451 -9.08 14.83 5.30
C GLU A 451 -8.05 13.87 5.91
N GLY A 452 -8.29 12.57 5.76
CA GLY A 452 -7.36 11.55 6.21
C GLY A 452 -6.80 10.69 5.07
N MET A 453 -5.48 10.68 4.92
CA MET A 453 -4.78 9.79 3.99
C MET A 453 -3.98 8.75 4.76
N GLY A 454 -4.12 7.46 4.39
CA GLY A 454 -3.41 6.38 5.06
C GLY A 454 -1.91 6.30 4.75
N CYS A 455 -1.47 6.90 3.64
CA CYS A 455 -0.08 6.88 3.18
C CYS A 455 0.56 8.27 3.30
N ASP A 456 1.83 8.32 3.71
CA ASP A 456 2.63 9.54 3.78
C ASP A 456 3.04 10.00 2.35
N GLY A 457 2.29 10.96 1.85
CA GLY A 457 2.31 11.58 0.54
C GLY A 457 0.96 11.49 -0.19
N GLY A 458 -0.06 10.86 0.41
CA GLY A 458 -1.31 10.51 -0.27
C GLY A 458 -1.16 9.30 -1.20
N CYS A 459 -2.08 9.15 -2.15
CA CYS A 459 -2.09 8.00 -3.05
C CYS A 459 -0.84 7.89 -3.94
N ILE A 460 -0.19 9.00 -4.32
CA ILE A 460 1.08 8.98 -5.06
C ILE A 460 2.23 8.28 -4.32
N ALA A 461 2.08 8.04 -3.01
CA ALA A 461 3.03 7.36 -2.16
C ALA A 461 2.52 6.00 -1.65
N GLY A 462 1.47 5.46 -2.27
CA GLY A 462 0.90 4.17 -1.88
C GLY A 462 1.88 2.99 -2.01
N PRO A 463 1.53 1.83 -1.43
CA PRO A 463 2.40 0.66 -1.41
C PRO A 463 2.76 0.10 -2.80
N GLY A 464 1.87 0.22 -3.78
CA GLY A 464 2.02 -0.34 -5.13
C GLY A 464 2.44 0.68 -6.19
N VAL A 465 3.25 1.67 -5.83
CA VAL A 465 3.77 2.72 -6.75
C VAL A 465 5.03 2.29 -7.49
N LEU A 466 5.32 2.91 -8.64
CA LEU A 466 6.46 2.57 -9.49
C LEU A 466 7.69 3.42 -9.23
N ILE A 467 7.51 4.72 -8.93
CA ILE A 467 8.58 5.69 -8.78
C ILE A 467 8.57 6.36 -7.41
N GLU A 468 9.66 7.06 -7.08
CA GLU A 468 9.76 7.81 -5.82
C GLU A 468 8.63 8.86 -5.72
N PRO A 469 7.90 8.93 -4.58
CA PRO A 469 6.78 9.83 -4.39
C PRO A 469 7.11 11.31 -4.63
N ARG A 470 8.34 11.75 -4.32
CA ARG A 470 8.78 13.12 -4.61
C ARG A 470 8.80 13.42 -6.10
N ILE A 471 9.27 12.47 -6.90
CA ILE A 471 9.28 12.59 -8.36
C ILE A 471 7.84 12.55 -8.89
N ALA A 472 7.01 11.65 -8.35
CA ALA A 472 5.58 11.57 -8.71
C ALA A 472 4.83 12.88 -8.41
N ALA A 473 5.04 13.47 -7.23
CA ALA A 473 4.46 14.76 -6.86
C ALA A 473 4.88 15.87 -7.84
N ASN A 474 6.16 15.91 -8.22
CA ASN A 474 6.67 16.88 -9.19
C ASN A 474 6.11 16.66 -10.60
N ASN A 475 5.91 15.41 -11.02
CA ASN A 475 5.27 15.10 -12.30
C ASN A 475 3.81 15.57 -12.31
N LEU A 476 3.08 15.33 -11.22
CA LEU A 476 1.70 15.78 -11.06
C LEU A 476 1.60 17.32 -11.15
N LYS A 477 2.49 18.05 -10.46
CA LYS A 477 2.58 19.52 -10.52
C LYS A 477 2.85 20.09 -11.91
N LYS A 478 3.63 19.37 -12.73
CA LYS A 478 3.95 19.82 -14.09
C LYS A 478 2.79 19.65 -15.06
N LEU A 479 1.98 18.61 -14.83
CA LEU A 479 0.82 18.32 -15.65
C LEU A 479 -0.31 19.31 -15.37
N PHE A 480 -0.43 19.77 -14.13
CA PHE A 480 -1.51 20.62 -13.67
C PHE A 480 -0.90 21.73 -12.82
N ASN A 481 -1.04 22.99 -13.22
CA ASN A 481 -0.59 24.20 -12.53
C ASN A 481 -1.27 24.35 -11.14
N VAL A 482 -1.02 23.40 -10.24
CA VAL A 482 -1.61 23.29 -8.92
C VAL A 482 -0.48 23.53 -7.93
N GLU A 483 -0.60 24.64 -7.19
CA GLU A 483 0.25 24.93 -6.04
C GLU A 483 0.02 23.88 -4.94
N VAL A 484 0.66 22.72 -5.04
CA VAL A 484 0.80 21.83 -3.87
C VAL A 484 1.89 22.44 -2.99
N LYS A 485 1.49 23.15 -1.93
CA LYS A 485 2.39 23.49 -0.83
C LYS A 485 2.90 22.16 -0.25
N VAL A 486 4.21 21.94 -0.36
CA VAL A 486 4.92 20.75 0.15
C VAL A 486 5.26 20.96 1.61
#